data_AF-A0A956IQD7-F1
#
_entry.id   AF-A0A956IQD7-F1
#
_cell.length_a   1.000
_cell.length_b   1.000
_cell.length_c   1.000
_cell.angle_alpha   90.00
_cell.angle_beta   90.00
_cell.angle_gamma   90.00
#
_symmetry.space_group_name_H-M   'P 1'
#
loop_
_entity.id
_entity.type
_entity.pdbx_description
1 polymer ?
#
loop_
_entity_poly.entity_id
_entity_poly.type
_entity_poly.pdbx_seq_one_letter_code
_entity_poly.pdbx_strand_id
1 'polypeptide(L)'
;MSGGAEREPRARKEPRAPDVSRAGLERAALGYLERFDSSVANLRRVLTDRVRRARQRSKEPIDDETAKAHIEDLLSRYQDSGLLDDHRYGANLLLGLRRRGVSSRAARLKLLSKGLREDLVQDLLGREAEEAPGDSELAAAMAYVRKRRLGHYRRAKPLT
;
A
#
# COMPACT_ATOMS: atom_id res chain seq x y z
N MET A 1 -23.18 39.94 -37.14
CA MET A 1 -21.76 39.89 -36.71
C MET A 1 -21.72 39.40 -35.27
N SER A 2 -21.73 38.09 -35.04
CA SER A 2 -21.71 37.50 -33.69
C SER A 2 -20.25 37.27 -33.31
N GLY A 3 -19.72 38.10 -32.40
CA GLY A 3 -18.35 38.01 -31.91
C GLY A 3 -18.19 36.81 -30.98
N GLY A 4 -17.68 35.71 -31.52
CA GLY A 4 -17.19 34.60 -30.73
C GLY A 4 -15.93 35.03 -29.98
N ALA A 5 -16.06 35.30 -28.68
CA ALA A 5 -14.90 35.51 -27.82
C ALA A 5 -14.14 34.18 -27.71
N GLU A 6 -13.06 34.05 -28.47
CA GLU A 6 -12.07 33.00 -28.32
C GLU A 6 -11.54 33.03 -26.88
N ARG A 7 -11.87 32.01 -26.10
CA ARG A 7 -11.33 31.86 -24.75
C ARG A 7 -9.87 31.43 -24.88
N GLU A 8 -8.95 32.33 -24.54
CA GLU A 8 -7.53 32.01 -24.45
C GLU A 8 -7.28 30.77 -23.57
N PRO A 9 -6.39 29.86 -23.99
CA PRO A 9 -6.06 28.67 -23.22
C PRO A 9 -5.36 29.09 -21.92
N ARG A 10 -6.00 28.83 -20.77
CA ARG A 10 -5.40 29.07 -19.45
C ARG A 10 -4.09 28.30 -19.34
N ALA A 11 -2.97 29.02 -19.25
CA ALA A 11 -1.65 28.44 -19.02
C ALA A 11 -1.71 27.50 -17.81
N ARG A 12 -1.39 26.22 -18.04
CA ARG A 12 -1.35 25.20 -16.99
C ARG A 12 -0.19 25.56 -16.06
N LYS A 13 -0.48 26.08 -14.86
CA LYS A 13 0.54 26.34 -13.84
C LYS A 13 1.38 25.08 -13.65
N GLU A 14 2.70 25.21 -13.81
CA GLU A 14 3.61 24.10 -13.59
C GLU A 14 3.42 23.54 -12.17
N PRO A 15 3.44 22.21 -11.99
CA PRO A 15 3.25 21.63 -10.67
C PRO A 15 4.40 22.04 -9.75
N ARG A 16 4.08 22.76 -8.67
CA ARG A 16 5.05 23.15 -7.62
C ARG A 16 5.76 21.92 -7.06
N ALA A 17 7.05 22.05 -6.77
CA ALA A 17 7.82 21.01 -6.08
C ALA A 17 7.13 20.64 -4.74
N PRO A 18 6.99 19.35 -4.42
CA PRO A 18 6.50 18.92 -3.11
C PRO A 18 7.32 19.53 -1.97
N ASP A 19 6.62 19.99 -0.93
CA ASP A 19 7.24 20.38 0.34
C ASP A 19 7.81 19.13 1.05
N VAL A 20 9.11 19.19 1.35
CA VAL A 20 9.93 18.17 2.02
C VAL A 20 10.54 18.66 3.33
N SER A 21 10.12 19.82 3.82
CA SER A 21 10.38 20.22 5.21
C SER A 21 9.82 19.16 6.18
N ARG A 22 10.29 19.14 7.42
CA ARG A 22 9.75 18.22 8.45
C ARG A 22 8.22 18.27 8.53
N ALA A 23 7.66 19.48 8.61
CA ALA A 23 6.21 19.69 8.63
C ALA A 23 5.52 19.28 7.31
N GLY A 24 6.20 19.46 6.17
CA GLY A 24 5.70 19.02 4.87
C GLY A 24 5.60 17.50 4.74
N LEU A 25 6.61 16.78 5.23
CA LEU A 25 6.64 15.32 5.28
C LEU A 25 5.60 14.79 6.28
N GLU A 26 5.48 15.41 7.45
CA GLU A 26 4.49 15.05 8.47
C GLU A 26 3.06 15.17 7.92
N ARG A 27 2.70 16.32 7.32
CA ARG A 27 1.40 16.51 6.66
C ARG A 27 1.14 15.48 5.55
N ALA A 28 2.16 15.20 4.74
CA ALA A 28 2.02 14.23 3.66
C ALA A 28 1.80 12.81 4.17
N ALA A 29 2.46 12.45 5.27
CA ALA A 29 2.33 11.15 5.89
C ALA A 29 0.96 10.99 6.57
N LEU A 30 0.52 11.97 7.36
CA LEU A 30 -0.80 11.94 8.00
C LEU A 30 -1.92 11.86 6.97
N GLY A 31 -1.90 12.72 5.95
CA GLY A 31 -2.91 12.68 4.88
C GLY A 31 -2.87 11.39 4.04
N TYR A 32 -1.76 10.66 4.04
CA TYR A 32 -1.70 9.32 3.44
C TYR A 32 -2.35 8.27 4.35
N LEU A 33 -2.01 8.29 5.65
CA LEU A 33 -2.51 7.33 6.64
C LEU A 33 -3.99 7.49 6.97
N GLU A 34 -4.54 8.70 6.84
CA GLU A 34 -5.99 8.95 6.91
C GLU A 34 -6.78 8.19 5.83
N ARG A 35 -6.14 7.87 4.69
CA ARG A 35 -6.80 7.27 3.53
C ARG A 35 -6.47 5.80 3.35
N PHE A 36 -5.29 5.38 3.81
CA PHE A 36 -4.73 4.07 3.53
C PHE A 36 -4.06 3.48 4.76
N ASP A 37 -4.38 2.24 5.08
CA ASP A 37 -3.56 1.44 5.99
C ASP A 37 -2.26 1.04 5.28
N SER A 38 -1.13 1.05 6.01
CA SER A 38 0.20 0.89 5.41
C SER A 38 1.16 0.20 6.36
N SER A 39 2.10 -0.55 5.79
CA SER A 39 3.32 -0.93 6.50
C SER A 39 4.27 0.25 6.62
N VAL A 40 5.20 0.15 7.58
CA VAL A 40 6.30 1.09 7.78
C VAL A 40 7.14 1.22 6.52
N ALA A 41 7.51 0.09 5.90
CA ALA A 41 8.30 0.06 4.67
C ALA A 41 7.60 0.73 3.49
N ASN A 42 6.27 0.56 3.37
CA ASN A 42 5.52 1.22 2.31
C ASN A 42 5.41 2.73 2.54
N LEU A 43 5.18 3.18 3.77
CA LEU A 43 5.15 4.62 4.06
C LEU A 43 6.51 5.26 3.83
N ARG A 44 7.60 4.61 4.27
CA ARG A 44 8.98 5.02 3.96
C ARG A 44 9.16 5.25 2.47
N ARG A 45 8.77 4.27 1.65
CA ARG A 45 8.86 4.37 0.18
C ARG A 45 8.05 5.56 -0.36
N VAL A 46 6.83 5.77 0.12
CA VAL A 46 5.96 6.88 -0.31
C VAL A 46 6.62 8.23 -0.04
N LEU A 47 7.23 8.41 1.14
CA LEU A 47 7.92 9.63 1.53
C LEU A 47 9.24 9.80 0.76
N THR A 48 10.03 8.75 0.58
CA THR A 48 11.27 8.80 -0.23
C THR A 48 10.96 9.13 -1.69
N ASP A 49 9.90 8.54 -2.27
CA ASP A 49 9.45 8.85 -3.63
C ASP A 49 8.92 10.30 -3.73
N ARG A 50 8.41 10.88 -2.63
CA ARG A 50 8.07 12.31 -2.56
C ARG A 50 9.33 13.18 -2.58
N VAL A 51 10.35 12.85 -1.80
CA VAL A 51 11.64 13.56 -1.79
C VAL A 51 12.28 13.52 -3.17
N ARG A 52 12.32 12.35 -3.83
CA ARG A 52 12.80 12.23 -5.21
C ARG A 52 12.07 13.16 -6.17
N ARG A 53 10.73 13.24 -6.08
CA ARG A 53 9.90 14.12 -6.92
C ARG A 53 10.12 15.60 -6.60
N ALA A 54 10.39 15.95 -5.35
CA ALA A 54 10.78 17.30 -4.96
C ALA A 54 12.10 17.69 -5.60
N ARG A 55 13.10 16.80 -5.54
CA ARG A 55 14.42 17.04 -6.14
C ARG A 55 14.34 17.28 -7.66
N GLN A 56 13.50 16.51 -8.36
CA GLN A 56 13.30 16.67 -9.81
C GLN A 56 12.63 17.99 -10.21
N ARG A 57 12.00 18.70 -9.27
CA ARG A 57 11.19 19.91 -9.55
C ARG A 57 11.68 21.15 -8.81
N SER A 58 12.57 20.98 -7.84
CA SER A 58 13.15 22.07 -7.07
C SER A 58 14.28 22.72 -7.87
N LYS A 59 14.38 24.04 -7.78
CA LYS A 59 15.53 24.81 -8.28
C LYS A 59 16.68 24.82 -7.26
N GLU A 60 16.36 24.53 -6.01
CA GLU A 60 17.32 24.48 -4.89
C GLU A 60 17.70 23.03 -4.57
N PRO A 61 18.97 22.79 -4.16
CA PRO A 61 19.40 21.48 -3.71
C PRO A 61 18.62 21.05 -2.47
N ILE A 62 18.26 19.77 -2.43
CA ILE A 62 17.62 19.14 -1.27
C ILE A 62 18.69 18.29 -0.59
N ASP A 63 18.85 18.47 0.71
CA ASP A 63 19.69 17.60 1.53
C ASP A 63 18.97 16.27 1.78
N ASP A 64 19.43 15.24 1.08
CA ASP A 64 18.87 13.89 1.15
C ASP A 64 19.06 13.26 2.55
N GLU A 65 20.12 13.59 3.28
CA GLU A 65 20.37 13.01 4.61
C GLU A 65 19.43 13.60 5.66
N THR A 66 19.26 14.93 5.65
CA THR A 66 18.25 15.58 6.51
C THR A 66 16.84 15.08 6.19
N ALA A 67 16.50 14.92 4.90
CA ALA A 67 15.20 14.40 4.51
C ALA A 67 14.98 12.95 4.99
N LYS A 68 15.99 12.08 4.87
CA LYS A 68 15.95 10.70 5.40
C LYS A 68 15.78 10.69 6.92
N ALA A 69 16.55 11.51 7.64
CA ALA A 69 16.44 11.61 9.10
C ALA A 69 15.03 12.01 9.54
N HIS A 70 14.42 13.00 8.88
CA HIS A 70 13.03 13.37 9.14
C HIS A 70 12.04 12.23 8.84
N ILE A 71 12.26 11.46 7.79
CA ILE A 71 11.41 10.30 7.47
C ILE A 71 11.51 9.26 8.59
N GLU A 72 12.72 8.87 9.00
CA GLU A 72 12.89 7.86 10.05
C GLU A 72 12.35 8.32 11.41
N ASP A 73 12.51 9.59 11.78
CA ASP A 73 11.90 10.19 12.99
C ASP A 73 10.36 10.06 12.95
N LEU A 74 9.74 10.41 11.83
CA LEU A 74 8.28 10.27 11.67
C LEU A 74 7.83 8.82 11.75
N LEU A 75 8.56 7.90 11.12
CA LEU A 75 8.24 6.47 11.15
C LEU A 75 8.32 5.92 12.58
N SER A 76 9.38 6.24 13.32
CA SER A 76 9.52 5.85 14.73
C SER A 76 8.35 6.39 15.56
N ARG A 77 8.09 7.70 15.49
CA ARG A 77 6.99 8.34 16.23
C ARG A 77 5.62 7.72 15.93
N TYR A 78 5.39 7.29 14.69
CA TYR A 78 4.13 6.68 14.28
C TYR A 78 4.02 5.20 14.67
N GLN A 79 5.15 4.50 14.77
CA GLN A 79 5.17 3.17 15.35
C GLN A 79 4.91 3.24 16.85
N ASP A 80 5.57 4.17 17.56
CA ASP A 80 5.42 4.35 19.00
C ASP A 80 3.99 4.76 19.40
N SER A 81 3.32 5.54 18.55
CA SER A 81 1.91 5.93 18.75
C SER A 81 0.90 4.87 18.31
N GLY A 82 1.34 3.77 17.69
CA GLY A 82 0.46 2.73 17.12
C GLY A 82 -0.25 3.13 15.83
N LEU A 83 0.05 4.30 15.27
CA LEU A 83 -0.48 4.72 13.97
C LEU A 83 0.05 3.82 12.83
N LEU A 84 1.27 3.33 12.97
CA LEU A 84 1.85 2.27 12.15
C LEU A 84 2.04 1.00 12.98
N ASP A 85 1.49 -0.10 12.48
CA ASP A 85 1.67 -1.41 13.11
C ASP A 85 1.74 -2.45 11.98
N ASP A 86 2.95 -2.93 11.71
CA ASP A 86 3.22 -3.93 10.67
C ASP A 86 2.54 -5.27 10.97
N HIS A 87 2.38 -5.63 12.25
CA HIS A 87 1.71 -6.86 12.64
C HIS A 87 0.20 -6.76 12.38
N ARG A 88 -0.45 -5.68 12.86
CA ARG A 88 -1.87 -5.39 12.57
C ARG A 88 -2.13 -5.30 11.06
N TYR A 89 -1.27 -4.57 10.34
CA TYR A 89 -1.36 -4.44 8.89
C TYR A 89 -1.24 -5.80 8.19
N GLY A 90 -0.23 -6.60 8.58
CA GLY A 90 0.03 -7.92 8.02
C GLY A 90 -1.11 -8.90 8.25
N ALA A 91 -1.64 -8.97 9.48
CA ALA A 91 -2.78 -9.81 9.83
C ALA A 91 -4.03 -9.47 9.00
N ASN A 92 -4.37 -8.18 8.90
CA ASN A 92 -5.51 -7.71 8.10
C ASN A 92 -5.34 -8.03 6.60
N LEU A 93 -4.13 -7.83 6.07
CA LEU A 93 -3.82 -8.13 4.68
C LEU A 93 -3.91 -9.63 4.41
N LEU A 94 -3.38 -10.48 5.29
CA LEU A 94 -3.45 -11.94 5.20
C LEU A 94 -4.91 -12.41 5.18
N LEU A 95 -5.72 -11.96 6.13
CA LEU A 95 -7.16 -12.26 6.18
C LEU A 95 -7.88 -11.90 4.87
N GLY A 96 -7.59 -10.71 4.32
CA GLY A 96 -8.13 -10.28 3.03
C GLY A 96 -7.65 -11.11 1.84
N LEU A 97 -6.42 -11.64 1.88
CA LEU A 97 -5.89 -12.55 0.87
C LEU A 97 -6.59 -13.91 0.94
N ARG A 98 -6.81 -14.46 2.14
CA ARG A 98 -7.56 -15.72 2.32
C ARG A 98 -8.98 -15.67 1.83
N ARG A 99 -9.72 -14.60 2.16
CA ARG A 99 -11.08 -14.37 1.63
C ARG A 99 -11.15 -14.36 0.10
N ARG A 100 -10.04 -13.99 -0.56
CA ARG A 100 -9.93 -13.98 -2.03
C ARG A 100 -9.44 -15.31 -2.63
N GLY A 101 -9.15 -16.29 -1.78
CA GLY A 101 -8.63 -17.59 -2.18
C GLY A 101 -7.18 -17.56 -2.63
N VAL A 102 -6.36 -16.70 -2.02
CA VAL A 102 -4.93 -16.66 -2.30
C VAL A 102 -4.24 -17.75 -1.47
N SER A 103 -3.38 -18.54 -2.11
CA SER A 103 -2.62 -19.63 -1.46
C SER A 103 -1.60 -19.09 -0.47
N SER A 104 -1.17 -19.92 0.48
CA SER A 104 -0.16 -19.56 1.49
C SER A 104 1.12 -19.01 0.87
N ARG A 105 1.62 -19.67 -0.18
CA ARG A 105 2.81 -19.23 -0.91
C ARG A 105 2.63 -17.84 -1.53
N ALA A 106 1.49 -17.60 -2.19
CA ALA A 106 1.22 -16.31 -2.81
C ALA A 106 0.95 -15.21 -1.77
N ALA A 107 0.33 -15.56 -0.64
CA ALA A 107 0.12 -14.66 0.49
C ALA A 107 1.45 -14.22 1.09
N ARG A 108 2.37 -15.16 1.36
CA ARG A 108 3.74 -14.90 1.81
C ARG A 108 4.45 -13.89 0.90
N LEU A 109 4.46 -14.16 -0.42
CA LEU A 109 5.10 -13.25 -1.39
C LEU A 109 4.45 -11.87 -1.39
N LYS A 110 3.13 -11.78 -1.19
CA LYS A 110 2.43 -10.51 -1.14
C LYS A 110 2.79 -9.72 0.10
N LEU A 111 2.84 -10.37 1.27
CA LEU A 111 3.24 -9.74 2.53
C LEU A 111 4.69 -9.21 2.45
N LEU A 112 5.62 -10.01 1.94
CA LEU A 112 7.00 -9.58 1.68
C LEU A 112 7.09 -8.42 0.69
N SER A 113 6.26 -8.41 -0.37
CA SER A 113 6.21 -7.29 -1.31
C SER A 113 5.71 -5.98 -0.70
N LYS A 114 5.05 -6.05 0.46
CA LYS A 114 4.66 -4.88 1.26
C LYS A 114 5.76 -4.44 2.22
N GLY A 115 6.92 -5.10 2.18
CA GLY A 115 8.08 -4.78 3.01
C GLY A 115 7.93 -5.21 4.47
N LEU A 116 7.04 -6.17 4.75
CA LEU A 116 7.00 -6.82 6.05
C LEU A 116 8.22 -7.73 6.19
N ARG A 117 8.77 -7.80 7.41
CA ARG A 117 9.95 -8.60 7.72
C ARG A 117 9.61 -10.09 7.66
N GLU A 118 10.61 -10.91 7.29
CA GLU A 118 10.44 -12.35 7.10
C GLU A 118 9.95 -13.06 8.38
N ASP A 119 10.53 -12.72 9.54
CA ASP A 119 10.14 -13.23 10.86
C ASP A 119 8.65 -12.98 11.14
N LEU A 120 8.18 -11.76 10.91
CA LEU A 120 6.78 -11.40 11.09
C LEU A 120 5.87 -12.15 10.11
N VAL A 121 6.30 -12.30 8.85
CA VAL A 121 5.51 -13.04 7.86
C VAL A 121 5.38 -14.51 8.24
N GLN A 122 6.45 -15.13 8.75
CA GLN A 122 6.42 -16.50 9.24
C GLN A 122 5.51 -16.64 10.46
N ASP A 123 5.59 -15.73 11.43
CA ASP A 123 4.72 -15.70 12.61
C ASP A 123 3.23 -15.58 12.21
N LEU A 124 2.88 -14.65 11.31
CA LEU A 124 1.50 -14.48 10.84
C LEU A 124 0.94 -15.72 10.16
N LEU A 125 1.74 -16.38 9.31
CA LEU A 125 1.33 -17.61 8.62
C LEU A 125 1.27 -18.81 9.57
N GLY A 126 2.18 -18.87 10.55
CA GLY A 126 2.19 -19.90 11.59
C GLY A 126 0.94 -19.83 12.46
N ARG A 127 0.62 -18.64 12.99
CA ARG A 127 -0.60 -18.42 13.80
C ARG A 127 -1.87 -18.76 13.04
N GLU A 128 -1.97 -18.35 11.78
CA GLU A 128 -3.13 -18.71 10.95
C GLU A 128 -3.26 -20.24 10.76
N ALA A 129 -2.14 -20.94 10.61
CA ALA A 129 -2.14 -22.40 10.50
C ALA A 129 -2.50 -23.09 11.82
N GLU A 130 -2.13 -22.53 12.96
CA GLU A 130 -2.50 -23.03 14.30
C GLU A 130 -3.98 -22.78 14.62
N GLU A 131 -4.52 -21.62 14.25
CA GLU A 131 -5.93 -21.27 14.46
C GLU A 131 -6.89 -22.10 13.60
N ALA A 132 -6.46 -22.51 12.40
CA ALA A 132 -7.29 -23.32 11.48
C ALA A 132 -6.45 -24.36 10.70
N PRO A 133 -5.98 -25.43 11.38
CA PRO A 133 -5.13 -26.45 10.76
C PRO A 133 -5.83 -27.14 9.59
N GLY A 134 -5.26 -27.05 8.38
CA GLY A 134 -5.80 -27.66 7.15
C GLY A 134 -6.99 -26.92 6.52
N ASP A 135 -7.80 -26.23 7.32
CA ASP A 135 -8.97 -25.50 6.85
C ASP A 135 -8.63 -24.18 6.15
N SER A 136 -7.57 -23.48 6.56
CA SER A 136 -7.16 -22.20 5.94
C SER A 136 -6.87 -22.34 4.44
N GLU A 137 -6.03 -23.31 4.05
CA GLU A 137 -5.63 -23.50 2.65
C GLU A 137 -6.77 -24.11 1.83
N LEU A 138 -7.52 -25.06 2.39
CA LEU A 138 -8.68 -25.65 1.73
C LEU A 138 -9.79 -24.61 1.51
N ALA A 139 -10.09 -23.78 2.51
CA ALA A 139 -11.07 -22.70 2.39
C ALA A 139 -10.64 -21.67 1.35
N ALA A 140 -9.35 -21.31 1.30
CA ALA A 140 -8.81 -20.43 0.27
C ALA A 140 -8.96 -21.05 -1.14
N ALA A 141 -8.61 -22.33 -1.30
CA ALA A 141 -8.79 -23.04 -2.57
C ALA A 141 -10.27 -23.06 -3.02
N MET A 142 -11.19 -23.33 -2.09
CA MET A 142 -12.63 -23.31 -2.36
C MET A 142 -13.12 -21.91 -2.76
N ALA A 143 -12.66 -20.86 -2.08
CA ALA A 143 -12.98 -19.48 -2.45
C ALA A 143 -12.47 -19.13 -3.86
N TYR A 144 -11.26 -19.59 -4.21
CA TYR A 144 -10.70 -19.40 -5.55
C TYR A 144 -11.54 -20.09 -6.63
N VAL A 145 -11.91 -21.35 -6.41
CA VAL A 145 -12.75 -22.15 -7.33
C VAL A 145 -14.11 -21.48 -7.56
N ARG A 146 -14.77 -21.00 -6.51
CA ARG A 146 -16.04 -20.24 -6.61
C ARG A 146 -15.86 -18.96 -7.41
N LYS A 147 -14.84 -18.16 -7.10
CA LYS A 147 -14.56 -16.89 -7.77
C LYS A 147 -14.27 -17.07 -9.26
N ARG A 148 -13.51 -18.10 -9.62
CA ARG A 148 -13.13 -18.43 -11.00
C ARG A 148 -14.17 -19.26 -11.73
N ARG A 149 -15.26 -19.68 -11.08
CA ARG A 149 -16.32 -20.55 -11.64
C ARG A 149 -15.73 -21.82 -12.28
N LEU A 150 -14.82 -22.47 -11.55
CA LEU A 150 -14.23 -23.73 -11.97
C LEU A 150 -15.10 -24.90 -11.55
N GLY A 151 -14.98 -26.02 -12.26
CA GLY A 151 -15.69 -27.27 -11.93
C GLY A 151 -17.21 -27.08 -11.82
N HIS A 152 -17.78 -27.55 -10.71
CA HIS A 152 -19.22 -27.45 -10.39
C HIS A 152 -19.78 -26.02 -10.50
N TYR A 153 -18.97 -25.00 -10.23
CA TYR A 153 -19.40 -23.59 -10.29
C TYR A 153 -19.35 -23.00 -11.71
N ARG A 154 -18.95 -23.79 -12.71
CA ARG A 154 -18.95 -23.39 -14.12
C ARG A 154 -20.39 -23.19 -14.56
N ARG A 155 -20.72 -22.00 -15.07
CA ARG A 155 -22.02 -21.76 -15.70
C ARG A 155 -22.18 -22.73 -16.87
N ALA A 156 -23.30 -23.43 -16.93
CA ALA A 156 -23.63 -24.26 -18.07
C ALA A 156 -23.57 -23.42 -19.34
N LYS A 157 -22.94 -23.97 -20.39
CA LYS A 157 -23.00 -23.37 -21.73
C LYS A 157 -24.48 -23.43 -22.14
N PRO A 158 -25.12 -22.30 -22.49
CA PRO A 158 -26.48 -22.38 -23.01
C PRO A 158 -26.44 -23.28 -24.26
N LEU A 159 -27.37 -24.23 -24.30
CA LEU A 159 -27.60 -25.04 -25.50
C LEU A 159 -28.22 -24.07 -26.52
N THR A 160 -27.39 -23.56 -27.41
CA THR A 160 -27.79 -22.88 -28.66
C THR A 160 -27.47 -23.79 -29.82
#